data_AF-A0A4V6NA06-F1
#
_entry.id   AF-A0A4V6NA06-F1
#
_cell.length_a   1.000
_cell.length_b   1.000
_cell.length_c   1.000
_cell.angle_alpha   90.00
_cell.angle_beta   90.00
_cell.angle_gamma   90.00
#
_symmetry.space_group_name_H-M   'P 1'
#
loop_
_entity.id
_entity.type
_entity.pdbx_description
1 polymer ?
#
loop_
_entity_poly.entity_id
_entity_poly.type
_entity_poly.pdbx_seq_one_letter_code
_entity_poly.pdbx_strand_id
1 'polypeptide(L)'
;MLDFVGHSHCTFIRNGKSYGAAEAESHLVDKLRYLERTNKLNSAEDFIEQAGSRSSLTGKPYLVDCDGSERTSAEWLTQELQQLRQVQP
;
A
#
# COMPACT_ATOMS: atom_id res chain seq x y z
N MET A 1 -6.83 6.27 2.18
CA MET A 1 -5.97 5.24 1.53
C MET A 1 -5.29 4.35 2.56
N LEU A 2 -4.39 4.83 3.44
CA LEU A 2 -3.76 3.93 4.43
C LEU A 2 -4.75 3.40 5.47
N ASP A 3 -5.67 4.25 5.91
CA ASP A 3 -6.81 3.85 6.75
C ASP A 3 -7.67 2.75 6.09
N PHE A 4 -7.86 2.81 4.76
CA PHE A 4 -8.54 1.76 3.99
C PHE A 4 -7.80 0.43 4.04
N VAL A 5 -6.46 0.45 4.04
CA VAL A 5 -5.66 -0.78 4.21
C VAL A 5 -5.93 -1.40 5.57
N GLY A 6 -5.88 -0.59 6.64
CA GLY A 6 -6.08 -1.03 8.03
C GLY A 6 -7.46 -1.61 8.32
N HIS A 7 -8.48 -1.13 7.59
CA HIS A 7 -9.86 -1.58 7.72
C HIS A 7 -10.30 -2.61 6.66
N SER A 8 -9.40 -3.01 5.76
CA SER A 8 -9.71 -4.02 4.75
C SER A 8 -9.79 -5.43 5.37
N HIS A 9 -10.57 -6.32 4.74
CA HIS A 9 -10.57 -7.76 5.06
C HIS A 9 -9.44 -8.52 4.34
N CYS A 10 -8.66 -7.82 3.52
CA CYS A 10 -7.67 -8.45 2.66
C CYS A 10 -6.39 -8.81 3.42
N THR A 11 -5.74 -9.89 2.98
CA THR A 11 -4.43 -10.29 3.46
C THR A 11 -3.34 -9.62 2.64
N PHE A 12 -2.40 -8.96 3.30
CA PHE A 12 -1.27 -8.32 2.64
C PHE A 12 -0.08 -9.28 2.56
N ILE A 13 0.46 -9.49 1.36
CA ILE A 13 1.54 -10.43 1.13
C ILE A 13 2.81 -9.65 0.79
N ARG A 14 3.78 -9.69 1.70
CA ARG A 14 5.08 -9.04 1.55
C ARG A 14 6.21 -10.05 1.64
N ASN A 15 7.02 -10.10 0.59
CA ASN A 15 8.15 -11.04 0.49
C ASN A 15 7.73 -12.51 0.66
N GLY A 16 6.51 -12.87 0.22
CA GLY A 16 5.95 -14.21 0.34
C GLY A 16 5.43 -14.56 1.74
N LYS A 17 5.30 -13.57 2.64
CA LYS A 17 4.66 -13.74 3.95
C LYS A 17 3.37 -12.95 4.01
N SER A 18 2.35 -13.54 4.61
CA SER A 18 1.05 -12.92 4.85
C SER A 18 1.06 -12.09 6.13
N TYR A 19 0.37 -10.95 6.09
CA TYR A 19 0.20 -10.00 7.18
C TYR A 19 -1.26 -9.54 7.21
N GLY A 20 -1.77 -9.28 8.41
CA GLY A 20 -3.11 -8.71 8.58
C GLY A 20 -3.18 -7.25 8.16
N ALA A 21 -4.40 -6.74 8.02
CA ALA A 21 -4.69 -5.36 7.63
C ALA A 21 -3.97 -4.30 8.49
N ALA A 22 -4.05 -4.43 9.82
CA ALA A 22 -3.39 -3.50 10.75
C ALA A 22 -1.85 -3.52 10.64
N GLU A 23 -1.26 -4.70 10.42
CA GLU A 23 0.19 -4.82 10.21
C GLU A 23 0.62 -4.21 8.88
N ALA A 24 -0.19 -4.39 7.84
CA ALA A 24 0.03 -3.80 6.53
C ALA A 24 -0.05 -2.27 6.58
N GLU A 25 -1.07 -1.71 7.25
CA GLU A 25 -1.19 -0.27 7.47
C GLU A 25 0.02 0.27 8.21
N SER A 26 0.38 -0.32 9.36
CA SER A 26 1.55 0.12 10.15
C SER A 26 2.82 0.11 9.29
N HIS A 27 3.02 -0.95 8.49
CA HIS A 27 4.18 -1.04 7.61
C HIS A 27 4.22 0.08 6.57
N LEU A 28 3.07 0.38 5.94
CA LEU A 28 2.95 1.43 4.94
C LEU A 28 3.11 2.82 5.53
N VAL A 29 2.58 3.06 6.74
CA VAL A 29 2.76 4.30 7.51
C VAL A 29 4.24 4.53 7.82
N ASP A 30 4.98 3.51 8.25
CA ASP A 30 6.41 3.64 8.50
C ASP A 30 7.19 4.03 7.24
N LYS A 31 6.83 3.45 6.09
CA LYS A 31 7.43 3.81 4.81
C LYS A 31 7.07 5.22 4.35
N LEU A 32 5.83 5.65 4.58
CA LEU A 32 5.39 7.03 4.30
C LEU A 32 6.25 8.02 5.09
N ARG A 33 6.35 7.84 6.42
CA ARG A 33 7.15 8.70 7.29
C ARG A 33 8.61 8.76 6.86
N TYR A 34 9.17 7.65 6.38
CA TYR A 34 10.54 7.64 5.85
C TYR A 34 10.69 8.48 4.57
N LEU A 35 9.75 8.38 3.63
CA LEU A 35 9.78 9.18 2.39
C LEU A 35 9.57 10.67 2.66
N GLU A 36 8.67 11.01 3.58
CA GLU A 36 8.45 12.39 4.04
C GLU A 36 9.74 12.97 4.65
N ARG A 37 10.38 12.25 5.57
CA ARG A 37 11.64 12.69 6.20
C ARG A 37 12.81 12.85 5.24
N THR A 38 12.75 12.21 4.07
CA THR A 38 13.80 12.27 3.05
C THR A 38 13.45 13.20 1.87
N ASN A 39 12.32 13.92 1.94
CA ASN A 39 11.80 14.76 0.86
C ASN A 39 11.70 14.02 -0.49
N LYS A 40 11.34 12.73 -0.45
CA LYS A 40 11.20 11.87 -1.64
C LYS A 40 9.76 11.65 -2.06
N LEU A 41 8.83 12.40 -1.48
CA LEU A 41 7.40 12.23 -1.68
C LEU A 41 6.79 13.53 -2.19
N ASN A 42 6.36 13.54 -3.46
CA ASN A 42 5.69 14.69 -4.05
C ASN A 42 4.19 14.44 -4.27
N SER A 43 3.76 13.19 -4.32
CA SER A 43 2.38 12.81 -4.61
C SER A 43 1.97 11.49 -3.94
N ALA A 44 0.68 11.18 -3.95
CA ALA A 44 0.18 9.88 -3.50
C ALA A 44 0.62 8.75 -4.45
N GLU A 45 0.76 9.05 -5.74
CA GLU A 45 1.30 8.16 -6.76
C GLU A 45 2.77 7.81 -6.47
N ASP A 46 3.59 8.80 -6.09
CA ASP A 46 4.98 8.60 -5.68
C ASP A 46 5.04 7.64 -4.49
N PHE A 47 4.11 7.78 -3.54
CA PHE A 47 4.01 6.86 -2.40
C PHE A 47 3.72 5.44 -2.88
N ILE A 48 2.72 5.26 -3.74
CA ILE A 48 2.34 3.93 -4.25
C ILE A 48 3.53 3.31 -4.99
N GLU A 49 4.21 4.06 -5.85
CA GLU A 49 5.36 3.56 -6.60
C GLU A 49 6.55 3.19 -5.70
N GLN A 50 6.93 4.07 -4.78
CA GLN A 50 8.18 3.91 -4.01
C GLN A 50 8.02 3.09 -2.72
N ALA A 51 6.83 3.10 -2.12
CA ALA A 51 6.58 2.50 -0.82
C ALA A 51 5.42 1.50 -0.81
N GLY A 52 4.37 1.74 -1.58
CA GLY A 52 3.15 0.93 -1.59
C GLY A 52 3.21 -0.32 -2.44
N SER A 53 4.09 -0.36 -3.46
CA SER A 53 4.08 -1.42 -4.49
C SER A 53 5.05 -2.57 -4.25
N ARG A 54 6.18 -2.33 -3.59
CA ARG A 54 7.27 -3.29 -3.45
C ARG A 54 8.20 -3.00 -2.29
N SER A 55 8.92 -4.04 -1.86
CA SER A 55 9.95 -3.94 -0.83
C SER A 55 11.16 -3.19 -1.36
N SER A 56 11.51 -2.08 -0.70
CA SER A 56 12.74 -1.32 -1.01
C SER A 56 14.01 -2.14 -0.73
N LEU A 57 13.93 -3.21 0.08
CA LEU A 57 15.07 -4.06 0.43
C LEU A 57 15.29 -5.21 -0.55
N THR A 58 14.21 -5.77 -1.10
CA THR A 58 14.25 -7.02 -1.91
C THR A 58 13.79 -6.81 -3.35
N GLY A 59 13.18 -5.66 -3.67
CA GLY A 59 12.58 -5.35 -4.96
C GLY A 59 11.28 -6.11 -5.27
N LYS A 60 10.89 -7.08 -4.43
CA LYS A 60 9.71 -7.93 -4.69
C LYS A 60 8.41 -7.13 -4.55
N PRO A 61 7.47 -7.30 -5.50
CA PRO A 61 6.15 -6.66 -5.40
C PRO A 61 5.40 -7.17 -4.17
N TYR A 62 4.58 -6.31 -3.59
CA TYR A 62 3.59 -6.74 -2.60
C TYR A 62 2.30 -7.13 -3.31
N LEU A 63 1.66 -8.15 -2.79
CA LEU A 63 0.38 -8.65 -3.27
C LEU A 63 -0.66 -8.46 -2.19
N VAL A 64 -1.92 -8.52 -2.59
CA VAL A 64 -3.06 -8.44 -1.70
C VAL A 64 -4.03 -9.53 -2.14
N ASP A 65 -4.43 -10.36 -1.20
CA ASP A 65 -5.45 -11.38 -1.39
C ASP A 65 -6.73 -10.94 -0.66
N CYS A 66 -7.78 -10.66 -1.44
CA CYS A 66 -9.11 -10.40 -0.91
C CYS A 66 -10.00 -11.59 -1.31
N ASP A 67 -10.34 -12.44 -0.33
CA ASP A 67 -11.24 -13.60 -0.52
C ASP A 67 -10.81 -14.58 -1.62
N GLY A 68 -9.51 -14.83 -1.76
CA GLY A 68 -8.92 -15.72 -2.78
C GLY A 68 -8.63 -15.02 -4.11
N SER A 69 -8.91 -13.72 -4.21
CA SER A 69 -8.54 -12.91 -5.38
C SER A 69 -7.25 -12.15 -5.10
N GLU A 70 -6.15 -12.68 -5.63
CA GLU A 70 -4.84 -12.04 -5.53
C GLU A 70 -4.65 -10.98 -6.62
N ARG A 71 -4.12 -9.82 -6.22
CA ARG A 71 -3.68 -8.75 -7.13
C ARG A 71 -2.48 -8.02 -6.58
N THR A 72 -1.86 -7.16 -7.39
CA THR A 72 -0.76 -6.34 -6.90
C THR A 72 -1.28 -5.25 -5.95
N SER A 73 -0.50 -4.98 -4.90
CA SER A 73 -0.73 -3.83 -4.02
C SER A 73 -0.74 -2.49 -4.78
N ALA A 74 0.05 -2.37 -5.86
CA ALA A 74 0.10 -1.18 -6.69
C ALA A 74 -1.26 -0.90 -7.35
N GLU A 75 -1.85 -1.91 -8.00
CA GLU A 75 -3.19 -1.80 -8.61
C GLU A 75 -4.25 -1.51 -7.54
N TRP A 76 -4.18 -2.22 -6.41
CA TRP A 76 -5.13 -2.06 -5.32
C TRP A 76 -5.14 -0.64 -4.73
N LEU A 77 -3.96 -0.10 -4.39
CA LEU A 77 -3.83 1.24 -3.83
C LEU A 77 -4.14 2.33 -4.84
N THR A 78 -3.80 2.13 -6.12
CA THR A 78 -4.12 3.08 -7.19
C THR A 78 -5.64 3.17 -7.39
N GLN A 79 -6.34 2.03 -7.36
CA GLN A 79 -7.80 2.01 -7.45
C GLN A 79 -8.44 2.76 -6.26
N GLU A 80 -7.96 2.52 -5.04
CA GLU A 80 -8.43 3.25 -3.85
C GLU A 80 -8.16 4.76 -3.96
N LEU A 81 -6.98 5.16 -4.41
CA LEU A 81 -6.65 6.57 -4.61
C LEU A 81 -7.60 7.24 -5.60
N GLN A 82 -7.95 6.56 -6.69
CA GLN A 82 -8.92 7.05 -7.66
C GLN A 82 -10.31 7.20 -7.04
N GLN A 83 -10.77 6.23 -6.26
CA GLN A 83 -12.06 6.29 -5.57
C GLN A 83 -12.13 7.48 -4.60
N LEU A 84 -11.10 7.69 -3.79
CA LEU A 84 -11.04 8.82 -2.86
C LEU A 84 -11.15 10.17 -3.57
N ARG A 85 -10.50 10.32 -4.74
CA ARG A 85 -10.56 11.55 -5.55
C ARG A 85 -11.88 11.75 -6.29
N GLN A 86 -12.64 10.69 -6.52
CA GLN A 86 -14.00 10.82 -7.08
C GLN A 86 -15.02 11.20 -6.02
N VAL A 87 -14.80 10.78 -4.77
CA VAL A 87 -15.69 11.05 -3.63
C VAL A 87 -15.40 12.40 -2.97
N GLN A 88 -14.17 12.94 -3.09
CA GLN A 88 -13.83 14.29 -2.66
C GLN A 88 -13.94 15.29 -3.83
N PRO A 89 -14.99 16.14 -3.88
CA PRO A 89 -15.06 17.26 -4.81
C PRO A 89 -14.09 18.39 -4.46
#